data_AF-A0AAW5UKP2-F1
#
_entry.id   AF-A0AAW5UKP2-F1
#
_cell.length_a   1.000
_cell.length_b   1.000
_cell.length_c   1.000
_cell.angle_alpha   90.00
_cell.angle_beta   90.00
_cell.angle_gamma   90.00
#
_symmetry.space_group_name_H-M   'P 1'
#
loop_
_entity.id
_entity.type
_entity.pdbx_description
1 polymer ?
#
loop_
_entity_poly.entity_id
_entity_poly.type
_entity_poly.pdbx_seq_one_letter_code
_entity_poly.pdbx_strand_id
1 'polypeptide(L)'
;MGIKLSTSQSALDNFFQSAMAIIKQEILTAYAKLGEECNARIRDRSAEESWIDHTGNLRSSIGYAIFDYGRKQVESAFASIGNGSNGSQEGRQMIADLAKEYSQVYALVVVAAMNYADFVEAKENKDVLASTELWARSVVDGKLKLAVDKAVSRINQISL
;
A
#
# COMPACT_ATOMS: atom_id res chain seq x y z
N MET A 1 -28.86 -7.29 43.40
CA MET A 1 -27.46 -7.73 43.22
C MET A 1 -26.82 -6.82 42.20
N GLY A 2 -25.78 -6.08 42.57
CA GLY A 2 -25.05 -5.20 41.64
C GLY A 2 -24.00 -5.99 40.88
N ILE A 3 -23.85 -5.70 39.59
CA ILE A 3 -22.75 -6.24 38.76
C ILE A 3 -21.45 -5.60 39.26
N LYS A 4 -20.49 -6.41 39.73
CA LYS A 4 -19.13 -5.95 40.06
C LYS A 4 -18.22 -6.26 38.88
N LEU A 5 -17.50 -5.25 38.40
CA LEU A 5 -16.45 -5.42 37.40
C LEU A 5 -15.29 -6.18 38.06
N SER A 6 -14.99 -7.39 37.58
CA SER A 6 -13.87 -8.21 38.08
C SER A 6 -12.54 -7.91 37.40
N THR A 7 -12.58 -7.31 36.21
CA THR A 7 -11.41 -6.98 35.40
C THR A 7 -10.80 -5.65 35.84
N SER A 8 -9.48 -5.59 35.97
CA SER A 8 -8.78 -4.35 36.31
C SER A 8 -8.81 -3.35 35.16
N GLN A 9 -8.78 -2.05 35.47
CA GLN A 9 -8.70 -1.00 34.44
C GLN A 9 -7.48 -1.21 33.52
N SER A 10 -6.33 -1.57 34.10
CA SER A 10 -5.11 -1.84 33.34
C SER A 10 -5.24 -3.03 32.39
N ALA A 11 -6.01 -4.06 32.74
CA ALA A 11 -6.26 -5.19 31.85
C ALA A 11 -7.13 -4.78 30.65
N LEU A 12 -8.13 -3.92 30.87
CA LEU A 12 -8.92 -3.33 29.79
C LEU A 12 -8.06 -2.46 28.87
N ASP A 13 -7.23 -1.59 29.43
CA ASP A 13 -6.36 -0.70 28.65
C ASP A 13 -5.37 -1.51 27.79
N ASN A 14 -4.75 -2.55 28.37
CA ASN A 14 -3.84 -3.45 27.65
C ASN A 14 -4.55 -4.21 26.52
N PHE A 15 -5.79 -4.66 26.76
CA PHE A 15 -6.60 -5.31 25.73
C PHE A 15 -6.88 -4.35 24.57
N PHE A 16 -7.34 -3.14 24.84
CA PHE A 16 -7.61 -2.15 23.79
C PHE A 16 -6.37 -1.78 22.99
N GLN A 17 -5.23 -1.56 23.66
CA GLN A 17 -3.96 -1.30 22.98
C GLN A 17 -3.55 -2.46 22.09
N SER A 18 -3.67 -3.69 22.59
CA SER A 18 -3.34 -4.90 21.82
C SER A 18 -4.27 -5.08 20.62
N ALA A 19 -5.58 -4.84 20.81
CA ALA A 19 -6.57 -4.90 19.74
C ALA A 19 -6.29 -3.87 18.64
N MET A 20 -6.02 -2.61 19.01
CA MET A 20 -5.64 -1.57 18.05
C MET A 20 -4.36 -1.93 17.30
N ALA A 21 -3.35 -2.46 17.98
CA ALA A 21 -2.09 -2.89 17.36
C ALA A 21 -2.31 -4.03 16.36
N ILE A 22 -3.14 -5.01 16.69
CA ILE A 22 -3.50 -6.13 15.80
C ILE A 22 -4.23 -5.62 14.55
N ILE A 23 -5.25 -4.80 14.71
CA ILE A 23 -6.01 -4.23 13.59
C ILE A 23 -5.07 -3.48 12.65
N LYS A 24 -4.23 -2.60 13.20
CA LYS A 24 -3.24 -1.85 12.43
C LYS A 24 -2.30 -2.80 11.68
N GLN A 25 -1.77 -3.83 12.34
CA GLN A 25 -0.86 -4.79 11.72
C GLN A 25 -1.51 -5.53 10.54
N GLU A 26 -2.75 -5.97 10.68
CA GLU A 26 -3.46 -6.70 9.61
C GLU A 26 -3.77 -5.79 8.40
N ILE A 27 -4.18 -4.53 8.64
CA ILE A 27 -4.39 -3.53 7.58
C ILE A 27 -3.09 -3.28 6.81
N LEU A 28 -1.99 -3.00 7.52
CA LEU A 28 -0.69 -2.76 6.89
C LEU A 28 -0.22 -3.98 6.09
N THR A 29 -0.45 -5.19 6.60
CA THR A 29 -0.10 -6.43 5.90
C THR A 29 -0.93 -6.61 4.63
N ALA A 30 -2.23 -6.32 4.67
CA ALA A 30 -3.10 -6.41 3.51
C ALA A 30 -2.70 -5.39 2.42
N TYR A 31 -2.41 -4.15 2.81
CA TYR A 31 -1.92 -3.12 1.91
C TYR A 31 -0.54 -3.41 1.35
N ALA A 32 0.39 -3.97 2.14
CA ALA A 32 1.70 -4.36 1.64
C ALA A 32 1.57 -5.45 0.57
N LYS A 33 0.75 -6.48 0.81
CA LYS A 33 0.49 -7.53 -0.17
C LYS A 33 -0.14 -6.98 -1.45
N LEU A 34 -1.15 -6.11 -1.31
CA LEU A 34 -1.78 -5.47 -2.46
C LEU A 34 -0.79 -4.59 -3.23
N GLY A 35 0.07 -3.82 -2.53
CA GLY A 35 1.11 -2.99 -3.12
C GLY A 35 2.15 -3.80 -3.92
N GLU A 36 2.62 -4.92 -3.37
CA GLU A 36 3.52 -5.83 -4.09
C GLU A 36 2.84 -6.44 -5.33
N GLU A 37 1.57 -6.86 -5.22
CA GLU A 37 0.81 -7.37 -6.36
C GLU A 37 0.59 -6.29 -7.44
N CYS A 38 0.35 -5.04 -7.06
CA CYS A 38 0.30 -3.90 -7.99
C CYS A 38 1.66 -3.71 -8.68
N ASN A 39 2.75 -3.67 -7.93
CA ASN A 39 4.10 -3.51 -8.49
C ASN A 39 4.43 -4.63 -9.49
N ALA A 40 4.14 -5.89 -9.14
CA ALA A 40 4.36 -7.02 -10.03
C ALA A 40 3.52 -6.89 -11.31
N ARG A 41 2.22 -6.55 -11.19
CA ARG A 41 1.33 -6.34 -12.35
C ARG A 41 1.79 -5.24 -13.29
N ILE A 42 2.45 -4.21 -12.77
CA ILE A 42 2.98 -3.12 -13.61
C ILE A 42 4.33 -3.54 -14.22
N ARG A 43 5.23 -4.14 -13.42
CA ARG A 43 6.60 -4.46 -13.84
C ARG A 43 6.69 -5.65 -14.79
N ASP A 44 5.87 -6.67 -14.58
CA ASP A 44 5.99 -7.97 -15.24
C ASP A 44 5.25 -8.06 -16.59
N ARG A 45 4.63 -6.96 -17.05
CA ARG A 45 4.00 -6.94 -18.38
C ARG A 45 5.04 -7.06 -19.50
N SER A 46 4.67 -7.82 -20.53
CA SER A 46 5.44 -7.95 -21.76
C SER A 46 5.57 -6.60 -22.48
N ALA A 47 6.60 -6.42 -23.31
CA ALA A 47 6.80 -5.18 -24.05
C ALA A 47 5.71 -4.94 -25.11
N GLU A 48 5.03 -6.02 -25.52
CA GLU A 48 3.90 -6.02 -26.45
C GLU A 48 2.60 -5.54 -25.78
N GLU A 49 2.41 -5.85 -24.49
CA GLU A 49 1.26 -5.41 -23.68
C GLU A 49 1.53 -4.10 -22.91
N SER A 50 2.78 -3.61 -22.95
CA SER A 50 3.29 -2.50 -22.14
C SER A 50 4.14 -1.54 -22.98
N TRP A 51 4.93 -0.70 -22.33
CA TRP A 51 5.90 0.19 -22.98
C TRP A 51 7.28 -0.43 -23.11
N ILE A 52 8.00 0.01 -24.14
CA ILE A 52 9.40 -0.34 -24.32
C ILE A 52 10.20 0.60 -23.43
N ASP A 53 10.71 0.09 -22.32
CA ASP A 53 11.54 0.88 -21.42
C ASP A 53 12.98 0.97 -21.96
N HIS A 54 13.26 2.02 -22.74
CA HIS A 54 14.58 2.25 -23.33
C HIS A 54 15.65 2.64 -22.31
N THR A 55 15.27 3.19 -21.15
CA THR A 55 16.22 3.74 -20.15
C THR A 55 16.17 3.05 -18.79
N GLY A 56 15.10 2.33 -18.50
CA GLY A 56 14.82 1.72 -17.20
C GLY A 56 14.16 2.68 -16.20
N ASN A 57 14.06 3.98 -16.51
CA ASN A 57 13.60 5.00 -15.55
C ASN A 57 12.12 4.87 -15.20
N LEU A 58 11.26 4.55 -16.17
CA LEU A 58 9.83 4.44 -15.90
C LEU A 58 9.58 3.23 -14.99
N ARG A 59 10.20 2.08 -15.29
CA ARG A 59 10.04 0.88 -14.46
C ARG A 59 10.69 1.03 -13.07
N SER A 60 11.77 1.81 -12.95
CA SER A 60 12.44 2.14 -11.68
C SER A 60 11.68 3.15 -10.83
N SER A 61 10.84 4.00 -11.45
CA SER A 61 9.98 4.96 -10.76
C SER A 61 8.67 4.37 -10.22
N ILE A 62 8.41 3.09 -10.51
CA ILE A 62 7.26 2.36 -9.98
C ILE A 62 7.57 1.92 -8.56
N GLY A 63 6.69 2.29 -7.64
CA GLY A 63 6.73 1.82 -6.27
C GLY A 63 5.42 2.09 -5.56
N TYR A 64 5.35 1.66 -4.31
CA TYR A 64 4.24 1.98 -3.44
C TYR A 64 4.72 2.39 -2.04
N ALA A 65 3.85 3.08 -1.32
CA ALA A 65 3.98 3.29 0.12
C ALA A 65 2.65 3.15 0.83
N ILE A 66 2.74 2.84 2.11
CA ILE A 66 1.60 2.72 3.00
C ILE A 66 1.66 3.81 4.04
N PHE A 67 0.57 4.55 4.20
CA PHE A 67 0.44 5.63 5.15
C PHE A 67 -0.57 5.26 6.24
N ASP A 68 -0.25 5.67 7.46
CA ASP A 68 -1.11 5.64 8.63
C ASP A 68 -1.31 7.09 9.09
N TYR A 69 -2.44 7.70 8.72
CA TYR A 69 -2.73 9.12 8.97
C TYR A 69 -1.57 10.04 8.53
N GLY A 70 -1.14 9.88 7.27
CA GLY A 70 -0.03 10.64 6.68
C GLY A 70 1.37 10.25 7.16
N ARG A 71 1.49 9.30 8.11
CA ARG A 71 2.78 8.76 8.54
C ARG A 71 3.14 7.55 7.70
N LYS A 72 4.20 7.65 6.92
CA LYS A 72 4.74 6.53 6.12
C LYS A 72 5.13 5.36 7.04
N GLN A 73 4.52 4.20 6.82
CA GLN A 73 4.79 2.97 7.57
C GLN A 73 5.68 2.00 6.76
N VAL A 74 5.38 1.88 5.46
CA VAL A 74 6.08 0.98 4.53
C VAL A 74 6.34 1.73 3.24
N GLU A 75 7.48 1.46 2.61
CA GLU A 75 7.84 1.94 1.28
C GLU A 75 8.46 0.77 0.52
N SER A 76 8.05 0.57 -0.73
CA SER A 76 8.67 -0.42 -1.60
C SER A 76 10.13 -0.06 -1.88
N ALA A 77 10.97 -1.06 -2.11
CA ALA A 77 12.28 -0.82 -2.68
C ALA A 77 12.08 -0.30 -4.12
N PHE A 78 12.20 1.02 -4.31
CA PHE A 78 12.41 1.65 -5.62
C PHE A 78 13.73 1.13 -6.21
N ALA A 79 13.69 -0.09 -6.71
CA ALA A 79 14.84 -0.79 -7.26
C ALA A 79 15.21 -0.13 -8.58
N SER A 80 16.39 0.46 -8.64
CA SER A 80 16.94 1.02 -9.88
C SER A 80 17.22 -0.12 -10.87
N ILE A 81 16.54 -0.11 -12.00
CA ILE A 81 16.75 -1.01 -13.13
C ILE A 81 17.68 -0.30 -14.13
N GLY A 82 18.85 -0.87 -14.39
CA GLY A 82 19.85 -0.27 -15.29
C GLY A 82 20.36 1.09 -14.80
N ASN A 83 20.29 2.13 -15.65
CA ASN A 83 20.65 3.51 -15.29
C ASN A 83 19.49 4.30 -14.65
N GLY A 84 18.46 3.61 -14.16
CA GLY A 84 17.18 4.15 -13.69
C GLY A 84 17.20 4.95 -12.37
N SER A 85 18.35 5.43 -11.91
CA SER A 85 18.49 6.07 -10.58
C SER A 85 17.62 7.32 -10.42
N ASN A 86 17.41 8.08 -11.50
CA ASN A 86 16.52 9.25 -11.48
C ASN A 86 15.06 8.84 -11.26
N GLY A 87 14.62 7.70 -11.83
CA GLY A 87 13.31 7.12 -11.57
C GLY A 87 13.06 6.80 -10.11
N SER A 88 14.02 6.14 -9.49
CA SER A 88 13.93 5.80 -8.07
C SER A 88 13.85 7.04 -7.17
N GLN A 89 14.56 8.13 -7.52
CA GLN A 89 14.53 9.37 -6.74
C GLN A 89 13.21 10.12 -6.87
N GLU A 90 12.72 10.30 -8.10
CA GLU A 90 11.42 10.94 -8.38
C GLU A 90 10.26 10.18 -7.71
N GLY A 91 10.31 8.83 -7.77
CA GLY A 91 9.35 7.96 -7.09
C GLY A 91 9.23 8.24 -5.59
N ARG A 92 10.38 8.35 -4.90
CA ARG A 92 10.40 8.65 -3.46
C ARG A 92 9.88 10.04 -3.15
N GLN A 93 10.21 11.02 -3.98
CA GLN A 93 9.78 12.41 -3.79
C GLN A 93 8.27 12.52 -3.94
N MET A 94 7.70 11.95 -5.00
CA MET A 94 6.25 11.94 -5.22
C MET A 94 5.50 11.25 -4.07
N ILE A 95 6.00 10.12 -3.56
CA ILE A 95 5.41 9.47 -2.38
C ILE A 95 5.45 10.39 -1.14
N ALA A 96 6.58 11.06 -0.91
CA ALA A 96 6.71 11.97 0.23
C ALA A 96 5.74 13.16 0.15
N ASP A 97 5.51 13.68 -1.05
CA ASP A 97 4.58 14.79 -1.27
C ASP A 97 3.12 14.36 -1.09
N LEU A 98 2.76 13.17 -1.57
CA LEU A 98 1.43 12.58 -1.41
C LEU A 98 1.09 12.23 0.05
N ALA A 99 2.07 12.05 0.92
CA ALA A 99 1.86 11.77 2.34
C ALA A 99 0.94 12.79 3.04
N LYS A 100 1.01 14.06 2.63
CA LYS A 100 0.23 15.16 3.21
C LYS A 100 -1.25 15.06 2.87
N GLU A 101 -1.56 14.58 1.67
CA GLU A 101 -2.92 14.45 1.17
C GLU A 101 -3.70 13.38 1.93
N TYR A 102 -3.03 12.29 2.29
CA TYR A 102 -3.64 11.14 2.98
C TYR A 102 -3.48 11.18 4.51
N SER A 103 -3.50 12.37 5.11
CA SER A 103 -3.27 12.57 6.55
C SER A 103 -4.37 12.05 7.46
N GLN A 104 -5.55 11.71 6.92
CA GLN A 104 -6.73 11.31 7.70
C GLN A 104 -7.13 9.84 7.55
N VAL A 105 -6.38 9.05 6.78
CA VAL A 105 -6.75 7.69 6.41
C VAL A 105 -5.57 6.74 6.47
N TYR A 106 -5.87 5.44 6.47
CA TYR A 106 -4.92 4.42 6.04
C TYR A 106 -4.90 4.39 4.51
N ALA A 107 -3.75 4.67 3.90
CA ALA A 107 -3.64 4.81 2.46
C ALA A 107 -2.59 3.85 1.90
N LEU A 108 -2.94 3.14 0.82
CA LEU A 108 -1.96 2.53 -0.08
C LEU A 108 -1.82 3.44 -1.30
N VAL A 109 -0.62 3.96 -1.51
CA VAL A 109 -0.31 4.82 -2.66
C VAL A 109 0.63 4.04 -3.57
N VAL A 110 0.22 3.82 -4.80
CA VAL A 110 1.03 3.21 -5.87
C VAL A 110 1.34 4.32 -6.88
N VAL A 111 2.60 4.49 -7.27
CA VAL A 111 3.05 5.57 -8.15
C VAL A 111 3.86 5.05 -9.31
N ALA A 112 3.85 5.81 -10.41
CA ALA A 112 4.83 5.76 -11.49
C ALA A 112 5.27 7.21 -11.75
N ALA A 113 6.38 7.63 -11.14
CA ALA A 113 6.68 9.06 -10.95
C ALA A 113 7.37 9.76 -12.12
N MET A 114 7.48 9.12 -13.28
CA MET A 114 8.06 9.76 -14.46
C MET A 114 7.01 10.59 -15.19
N ASN A 115 7.30 11.87 -15.45
CA ASN A 115 6.38 12.85 -16.06
C ASN A 115 5.84 12.48 -17.46
N TYR A 116 6.41 11.45 -18.11
CA TYR A 116 5.96 10.92 -19.38
C TYR A 116 5.08 9.67 -19.25
N ALA A 117 4.79 9.20 -18.03
CA ALA A 117 3.90 8.07 -17.77
C ALA A 117 2.51 8.32 -18.38
N ASP A 118 1.91 9.48 -18.10
CA ASP A 118 0.60 9.88 -18.66
C ASP A 118 0.63 9.97 -20.19
N PHE A 119 1.77 10.38 -20.75
CA PHE A 119 1.95 10.46 -22.21
C PHE A 119 2.00 9.07 -22.85
N VAL A 120 2.67 8.11 -22.20
CA VAL A 120 2.71 6.71 -22.64
C VAL A 120 1.31 6.10 -22.58
N GLU A 121 0.53 6.40 -21.55
CA GLU A 121 -0.85 5.92 -21.45
C GLU A 121 -1.78 6.53 -22.49
N ALA A 122 -1.74 7.86 -22.64
CA ALA A 122 -2.69 8.58 -23.48
C ALA A 122 -2.37 8.53 -24.98
N LYS A 123 -1.09 8.51 -25.37
CA LYS A 123 -0.69 8.57 -26.80
C LYS A 123 -0.31 7.22 -27.40
N GLU A 124 0.35 6.35 -26.64
CA GLU A 124 0.77 5.04 -27.16
C GLU A 124 -0.28 3.95 -26.91
N ASN A 125 -1.38 4.28 -26.23
CA ASN A 125 -2.45 3.34 -25.84
C ASN A 125 -1.90 2.14 -25.06
N LYS A 126 -0.88 2.42 -24.24
CA LYS A 126 -0.18 1.45 -23.40
C LYS A 126 -0.61 1.62 -21.96
N ASP A 127 -0.48 0.57 -21.16
CA ASP A 127 -0.99 0.57 -19.80
C ASP A 127 0.16 0.69 -18.80
N VAL A 128 0.18 1.76 -18.01
CA VAL A 128 1.19 2.04 -16.98
C VAL A 128 0.59 1.80 -15.59
N LEU A 129 -0.41 2.57 -15.19
CA LEU A 129 -1.14 2.40 -13.93
C LEU A 129 -2.61 2.04 -14.14
N ALA A 130 -3.21 2.42 -15.27
CA ALA A 130 -4.66 2.41 -15.46
C ALA A 130 -5.33 1.05 -15.16
N SER A 131 -4.87 -0.06 -15.74
CA SER A 131 -5.53 -1.34 -15.43
C SER A 131 -5.17 -1.90 -14.06
N THR A 132 -3.99 -1.55 -13.53
CA THR A 132 -3.60 -1.92 -12.17
C THR A 132 -4.49 -1.21 -11.15
N GLU A 133 -4.82 0.06 -11.38
CA GLU A 133 -5.76 0.81 -10.56
C GLU A 133 -7.15 0.17 -10.58
N LEU A 134 -7.71 -0.10 -11.77
CA LEU A 134 -9.01 -0.74 -11.92
C LEU A 134 -9.06 -2.09 -11.20
N TRP A 135 -8.02 -2.91 -11.38
CA TRP A 135 -7.91 -4.18 -10.69
C TRP A 135 -7.80 -4.00 -9.16
N ALA A 136 -6.94 -3.10 -8.69
CA ALA A 136 -6.73 -2.86 -7.26
C ALA A 136 -8.04 -2.42 -6.59
N ARG A 137 -8.79 -1.51 -7.23
CA ARG A 137 -10.14 -1.10 -6.78
C ARG A 137 -11.12 -2.27 -6.70
N SER A 138 -11.03 -3.24 -7.61
CA SER A 138 -11.91 -4.42 -7.59
C SER A 138 -11.62 -5.40 -6.45
N VAL A 139 -10.39 -5.43 -5.91
CA VAL A 139 -9.96 -6.43 -4.91
C VAL A 139 -9.71 -5.88 -3.52
N VAL A 140 -9.54 -4.55 -3.36
CA VAL A 140 -9.14 -3.92 -2.09
C VAL A 140 -10.11 -4.22 -0.96
N ASP A 141 -11.42 -4.12 -1.20
CA ASP A 141 -12.45 -4.36 -0.19
C ASP A 141 -12.42 -5.81 0.31
N GLY A 142 -12.24 -6.76 -0.60
CA GLY A 142 -12.11 -8.18 -0.25
C GLY A 142 -10.87 -8.46 0.59
N LYS A 143 -9.72 -7.86 0.22
CA LYS A 143 -8.48 -8.01 0.99
C LYS A 143 -8.58 -7.38 2.38
N LEU A 144 -9.20 -6.21 2.51
CA LEU A 144 -9.42 -5.55 3.79
C LEU A 144 -10.41 -6.33 4.67
N LYS A 145 -11.47 -6.89 4.09
CA LYS A 145 -12.40 -7.76 4.85
C LYS A 145 -11.67 -8.96 5.46
N LEU A 146 -10.83 -9.63 4.67
CA LEU A 146 -10.01 -10.74 5.17
C LEU A 146 -9.03 -10.31 6.28
N ALA A 147 -8.51 -9.09 6.21
CA ALA A 147 -7.64 -8.52 7.24
C ALA A 147 -8.40 -8.28 8.55
N VAL A 148 -9.62 -7.74 8.45
CA VAL A 148 -10.51 -7.54 9.60
C VAL A 148 -10.89 -8.88 10.24
N ASP A 149 -11.27 -9.88 9.45
CA ASP A 149 -11.64 -11.21 9.97
C ASP A 149 -10.46 -11.85 10.73
N LYS A 150 -9.24 -11.72 10.21
CA LYS A 150 -8.02 -12.17 10.89
C LYS A 150 -7.75 -11.38 12.17
N ALA A 151 -7.91 -10.06 12.14
CA ALA A 151 -7.72 -9.21 13.31
C ALA A 151 -8.69 -9.61 14.43
N VAL A 152 -9.97 -9.78 14.11
CA VAL A 152 -11.00 -10.24 15.06
C VAL A 152 -10.65 -11.61 15.63
N SER A 153 -10.24 -12.56 14.78
CA SER A 153 -9.83 -13.89 15.24
C SER A 153 -8.65 -13.83 16.22
N ARG A 154 -7.67 -12.95 16.00
CA ARG A 154 -6.52 -12.77 16.90
C ARG A 154 -6.91 -12.05 18.19
N ILE A 155 -7.77 -11.05 18.11
CA ILE A 155 -8.26 -10.30 19.28
C ILE A 155 -9.03 -11.22 20.23
N ASN A 156 -9.87 -12.10 19.69
CA ASN A 156 -10.66 -13.05 20.47
C ASN A 156 -9.79 -14.08 21.23
N GLN A 157 -8.50 -14.21 20.88
CA GLN A 157 -7.54 -15.06 21.59
C GLN A 157 -6.86 -14.35 22.77
N ILE A 158 -7.06 -13.03 22.92
CA ILE A 158 -6.53 -12.26 24.05
C ILE A 158 -7.45 -12.51 25.25
N SER A 159 -6.91 -13.04 26.33
CA SER A 159 -7.60 -13.16 27.61
C SER A 159 -7.63 -11.81 28.33
N LEU A 160 -8.80 -11.44 28.85
CA LEU A 160 -9.06 -10.30 29.73
C LEU A 160 -8.98 -10.67 31.21
#